data_AF-J3NR13-F1
#
_entry.id   AF-J3NR13-F1
#
_cell.length_a   1.000
_cell.length_b   1.000
_cell.length_c   1.000
_cell.angle_alpha   90.00
_cell.angle_beta   90.00
_cell.angle_gamma   90.00
#
_symmetry.space_group_name_H-M   'P 1'
#
loop_
_entity.id
_entity.type
_entity.pdbx_description
1 polymer ?
#
loop_
_entity_poly.entity_id
_entity_poly.type
_entity_poly.pdbx_seq_one_letter_code
_entity_poly.pdbx_strand_id
1 'polypeptide(L)'
;MVDITATMANSTTAMPDLPPLPNYTVSPLPDLLPFVSDFWLSIVLPHIAYWVLSFIFHMIDVYDLFPQYRLHTPEEITQRNHATRFEVARDVLVEQAIQTATAAFLSMTDQVQLVGKESYDVAVWATRIRLAQRAFPTILGFVGLNAAAISKSMASTHPLLSGVFAGGRYPSLTMELGGVSGGPQVPAFATWELALAKLIYWVLIPAFQFWFAVAFLDTWQYFWHRAMHVNKWMYTHWHARHHRLYVPYAYGALYNHPVEGFVLDTAGAGLAYKLSLMSPRMGMWYFLFSTVKTVDDHCGYNLPWDPLQKITSNNAAYHDIHHQSWGIKTNFSQPFFTIWDRWLGTRYEGDVSKKYERIRQSAANKSSSPKSE
;
A
#
# COMPACT_ATOMS: atom_id res chain seq x y z
N MET A 1 24.75 3.81 -22.71
CA MET A 1 23.53 4.64 -22.92
C MET A 1 22.91 4.19 -24.21
N VAL A 2 21.78 3.48 -24.14
CA VAL A 2 20.94 3.27 -25.32
C VAL A 2 20.00 4.46 -25.35
N ASP A 3 20.07 5.27 -26.39
CA ASP A 3 19.18 6.40 -26.60
C ASP A 3 17.81 5.85 -27.02
N ILE A 4 16.94 5.57 -26.03
CA ILE A 4 15.57 5.08 -26.28
C ILE A 4 14.65 6.28 -26.40
N THR A 5 14.88 7.12 -27.41
CA THR A 5 13.90 8.10 -27.87
C THR A 5 13.13 7.49 -29.04
N ALA A 6 11.90 7.07 -28.78
CA ALA A 6 11.01 6.55 -29.82
C ALA A 6 9.84 7.52 -30.02
N THR A 7 9.74 8.09 -31.21
CA THR A 7 8.57 8.85 -31.64
C THR A 7 7.58 7.90 -32.28
N MET A 8 6.41 7.74 -31.67
CA MET A 8 5.34 6.92 -32.22
C MET A 8 4.30 7.84 -32.86
N ALA A 9 4.28 7.90 -34.19
CA ALA A 9 3.18 8.49 -34.94
C ALA A 9 2.01 7.51 -34.92
N ASN A 10 0.86 7.90 -34.35
CA ASN A 10 -0.25 6.99 -34.21
C ASN A 10 -1.08 6.96 -35.50
N SER A 11 -1.06 5.83 -36.22
CA SER A 11 -1.89 5.56 -37.40
C SER A 11 -3.25 4.92 -37.08
N THR A 12 -3.77 5.09 -35.86
CA THR A 12 -4.99 4.41 -35.39
C THR A 12 -6.04 5.37 -34.84
N THR A 13 -6.88 5.88 -35.75
CA THR A 13 -8.32 6.03 -35.54
C THR A 13 -9.03 5.65 -36.82
N ALA A 14 -9.29 4.36 -37.02
CA ALA A 14 -10.11 3.84 -38.13
C ALA A 14 -11.61 4.22 -38.00
N MET A 15 -11.99 5.02 -37.01
CA MET A 15 -13.33 5.55 -36.82
C MET A 15 -13.32 7.08 -36.93
N PRO A 16 -13.96 7.66 -37.96
CA PRO A 16 -13.93 9.10 -38.22
C PRO A 16 -14.72 9.95 -37.20
N ASP A 17 -15.47 9.32 -36.29
CA ASP A 17 -16.31 10.00 -35.28
C ASP A 17 -15.64 10.17 -33.91
N LEU A 18 -14.41 9.68 -33.72
CA LEU A 18 -13.68 9.78 -32.47
C LEU A 18 -12.59 10.87 -32.53
N PRO A 19 -12.33 11.57 -31.41
CA PRO A 19 -11.20 12.48 -31.35
C PRO A 19 -9.88 11.74 -31.57
N PRO A 20 -8.93 12.30 -32.36
CA PRO A 20 -7.65 11.67 -32.59
C PRO A 20 -6.83 11.64 -31.29
N LEU A 21 -6.02 10.59 -31.14
CA LEU A 21 -5.08 10.48 -30.03
C LEU A 21 -3.87 11.40 -30.27
N PRO A 22 -3.35 12.08 -29.24
CA PRO A 22 -2.20 12.96 -29.38
C PRO A 22 -0.94 12.15 -29.70
N ASN A 23 -0.04 12.70 -30.52
CA ASN A 23 1.29 12.11 -30.69
C ASN A 23 2.07 12.19 -29.37
N TYR A 24 3.01 11.27 -29.18
CA TYR A 24 3.87 11.25 -28.01
C TYR A 24 5.30 10.83 -28.38
N THR A 25 6.25 11.26 -27.56
CA THR A 25 7.62 10.76 -27.58
C THR A 25 7.94 10.34 -26.15
N VAL A 26 8.53 9.16 -26.01
CA VAL A 26 8.94 8.63 -24.72
C VAL A 26 10.43 8.84 -24.49
N SER A 27 10.78 9.04 -23.23
CA SER A 27 12.16 9.01 -22.74
C SER A 27 12.21 8.29 -21.39
N PRO A 28 13.36 7.76 -20.96
CA PRO A 28 13.51 7.22 -19.61
C PRO A 28 13.13 8.25 -18.55
N LEU A 29 12.35 7.82 -17.55
CA LEU A 29 12.00 8.66 -16.42
C LEU A 29 13.28 8.97 -15.62
N PRO A 30 13.63 10.25 -15.39
CA PRO A 30 14.82 10.62 -14.64
C PRO A 30 14.65 10.24 -13.18
N ASP A 31 15.73 9.85 -12.50
CA ASP A 31 15.72 9.48 -11.07
C ASP A 31 15.04 10.54 -10.18
N LEU A 32 14.38 10.10 -9.09
CA LEU A 32 13.63 10.97 -8.19
C LEU A 32 14.55 11.95 -7.44
N LEU A 33 15.76 11.51 -7.11
CA LEU A 33 16.77 12.30 -6.41
C LEU A 33 18.02 12.41 -7.29
N PRO A 34 18.65 13.60 -7.40
CA PRO A 34 19.77 13.79 -8.32
C PRO A 34 21.06 13.07 -7.89
N PHE A 35 21.12 12.54 -6.66
CA PHE A 35 22.33 11.96 -6.06
C PHE A 35 22.25 10.44 -5.82
N VAL A 36 21.11 9.81 -6.11
CA VAL A 36 20.91 8.36 -5.95
C VAL A 36 19.90 7.88 -6.99
N SER A 37 20.22 6.78 -7.68
CA SER A 37 19.30 6.23 -8.67
C SER A 37 18.06 5.64 -8.02
N ASP A 38 16.94 5.59 -8.74
CA ASP A 38 15.69 4.98 -8.26
C ASP A 38 15.90 3.50 -7.88
N PHE A 39 16.86 2.81 -8.51
CA PHE A 39 17.28 1.45 -8.14
C PHE A 39 17.87 1.37 -6.73
N TRP A 40 18.82 2.25 -6.39
CA TRP A 40 19.43 2.21 -5.06
C TRP A 40 18.48 2.79 -4.01
N LEU A 41 17.72 3.82 -4.38
CA LEU A 41 16.73 4.43 -3.51
C LEU A 41 15.65 3.42 -3.09
N SER A 42 15.11 2.62 -4.02
CA SER A 42 14.10 1.61 -3.71
C SER A 42 14.59 0.54 -2.74
N ILE A 43 15.89 0.23 -2.77
CA ILE A 43 16.54 -0.73 -1.88
C ILE A 43 16.75 -0.14 -0.49
N VAL A 44 17.30 1.07 -0.38
CA VAL A 44 17.73 1.62 0.93
C VAL A 44 16.61 2.34 1.68
N LEU A 45 15.61 2.86 0.98
CA LEU A 45 14.55 3.69 1.56
C LEU A 45 13.78 2.97 2.70
N PRO A 46 13.30 1.73 2.54
CA PRO A 46 12.59 1.03 3.62
C PRO A 46 13.47 0.83 4.85
N HIS A 47 14.75 0.51 4.68
CA HIS A 47 15.71 0.27 5.78
C HIS A 47 16.03 1.55 6.54
N ILE A 48 16.23 2.66 5.83
CA ILE A 48 16.41 3.98 6.46
C ILE A 48 15.17 4.31 7.28
N ALA A 49 13.97 4.16 6.71
CA ALA A 49 12.72 4.43 7.42
C ALA A 49 12.54 3.53 8.65
N TYR A 50 12.86 2.24 8.52
CA TYR A 50 12.85 1.27 9.62
C TYR A 50 13.66 1.75 10.80
N TRP A 51 14.95 2.07 10.56
CA TRP A 51 15.87 2.45 11.63
C TRP A 51 15.56 3.83 12.19
N VAL A 52 15.25 4.81 11.34
CA VAL A 52 14.89 6.17 11.79
C VAL A 52 13.67 6.12 12.71
N LEU A 53 12.58 5.46 12.29
CA LEU A 53 11.37 5.37 13.11
C LEU A 53 11.61 4.55 14.38
N SER A 54 12.36 3.45 14.26
CA SER A 54 12.69 2.63 15.42
C SER A 54 13.53 3.38 16.45
N PHE A 55 14.48 4.22 16.01
CA PHE A 55 15.27 5.06 16.90
C PHE A 55 14.45 6.18 17.54
N ILE A 56 13.47 6.75 16.82
CA ILE A 56 12.53 7.71 17.40
C ILE A 56 11.77 7.06 18.57
N PHE A 57 11.16 5.89 18.36
CA PHE A 57 10.48 5.18 19.45
C PHE A 57 11.44 4.71 20.55
N HIS A 58 12.66 4.32 20.20
CA HIS A 58 13.68 3.99 21.20
C HIS A 58 14.05 5.19 22.06
N MET A 59 14.18 6.38 21.47
CA MET A 59 14.39 7.62 22.22
C MET A 59 13.20 7.95 23.12
N ILE A 60 11.97 7.81 22.62
CA ILE A 60 10.75 7.97 23.43
C ILE A 60 10.81 7.05 24.66
N ASP A 61 11.22 5.79 24.47
CA ASP A 61 11.35 4.82 25.54
C ASP A 61 12.46 5.14 26.56
N VAL A 62 13.67 5.42 26.08
CA VAL A 62 14.84 5.68 26.94
C VAL A 62 14.69 6.96 27.75
N TYR A 63 14.09 8.01 27.17
CA TYR A 63 13.87 9.28 27.85
C TYR A 63 12.54 9.33 28.61
N ASP A 64 11.82 8.21 28.69
CA ASP A 64 10.51 8.11 29.35
C ASP A 64 9.50 9.18 28.88
N LEU A 65 9.47 9.42 27.56
CA LEU A 65 8.53 10.36 26.97
C LEU A 65 7.17 9.67 26.81
N PHE A 66 6.12 10.31 27.35
CA PHE A 66 4.74 9.85 27.28
C PHE A 66 4.45 8.47 27.95
N PRO A 67 4.87 8.25 29.21
CA PRO A 67 4.68 6.98 29.91
C PRO A 67 3.21 6.57 30.04
N GLN A 68 2.28 7.53 30.01
CA GLN A 68 0.83 7.27 30.06
C GLN A 68 0.29 6.50 28.83
N TYR A 69 1.02 6.48 27.72
CA TYR A 69 0.64 5.79 26.49
C TYR A 69 1.47 4.52 26.25
N ARG A 70 2.44 4.22 27.12
CA ARG A 70 3.26 3.02 27.03
C ARG A 70 2.44 1.79 27.44
N LEU A 71 2.56 0.70 26.68
CA LEU A 71 1.81 -0.54 26.95
C LEU A 71 2.36 -1.30 28.17
N HIS A 72 3.70 -1.37 28.27
CA HIS A 72 4.44 -2.16 29.27
C HIS A 72 5.52 -1.33 29.96
N THR A 73 5.83 -1.60 31.23
CA THR A 73 6.91 -0.88 31.93
C THR A 73 8.31 -1.36 31.49
N PRO A 74 9.38 -0.56 31.71
CA PRO A 74 10.75 -0.99 31.44
C PRO A 74 11.17 -2.28 32.15
N GLU A 75 10.62 -2.53 33.35
CA GLU A 75 10.83 -3.77 34.09
C GLU A 75 10.20 -4.96 33.36
N GLU A 76 8.99 -4.81 32.82
CA GLU A 76 8.34 -5.85 32.02
C GLU A 76 9.17 -6.18 30.78
N ILE A 77 9.67 -5.16 30.06
CA ILE A 77 10.54 -5.34 28.88
C ILE A 77 11.77 -6.18 29.25
N THR A 78 12.43 -5.83 30.35
CA THR A 78 13.68 -6.48 30.78
C THR A 78 13.46 -7.89 31.32
N GLN A 79 12.34 -8.13 32.02
CA GLN A 79 12.09 -9.39 32.70
C GLN A 79 11.40 -10.44 31.82
N ARG A 80 10.66 -10.03 30.79
CA ARG A 80 9.81 -10.93 29.99
C ARG A 80 10.37 -11.26 28.62
N ASN A 81 11.22 -10.40 28.06
CA ASN A 81 11.85 -10.68 26.78
C ASN A 81 13.00 -11.69 26.97
N HIS A 82 12.99 -12.74 26.17
CA HIS A 82 13.97 -13.82 26.18
C HIS A 82 15.06 -13.66 25.11
N ALA A 83 15.04 -12.56 24.37
CA ALA A 83 16.06 -12.19 23.38
C ALA A 83 16.81 -10.95 23.85
N THR A 84 18.13 -10.99 23.73
CA THR A 84 18.96 -9.80 23.98
C THR A 84 18.80 -8.80 22.84
N ARG A 85 19.02 -7.51 23.13
CA ARG A 85 18.99 -6.45 22.11
C ARG A 85 19.98 -6.70 20.97
N PHE A 86 21.12 -7.33 21.27
CA PHE A 86 22.12 -7.71 20.26
C PHE A 86 21.62 -8.83 19.33
N GLU A 87 21.02 -9.89 19.88
CA GLU A 87 20.39 -10.94 19.05
C GLU A 87 19.33 -10.35 18.12
N VAL A 88 18.52 -9.43 18.65
CA VAL A 88 17.47 -8.74 17.89
C VAL A 88 18.06 -7.91 16.76
N ALA A 89 19.01 -7.02 17.06
CA ALA A 89 19.65 -6.20 16.04
C ALA A 89 20.36 -7.05 14.97
N ARG A 90 21.03 -8.13 15.36
CA ARG A 90 21.68 -9.05 14.42
C ARG A 90 20.67 -9.70 13.48
N ASP A 91 19.60 -10.27 14.01
CA ASP A 91 18.62 -11.00 13.21
C ASP A 91 17.85 -10.04 12.28
N VAL A 92 17.55 -8.81 12.74
CA VAL A 92 17.00 -7.75 11.88
C VAL A 92 17.92 -7.42 10.70
N LEU A 93 19.23 -7.36 10.91
CA LEU A 93 20.20 -7.13 9.81
C LEU A 93 20.24 -8.31 8.83
N VAL A 94 20.02 -9.54 9.30
CA VAL A 94 19.89 -10.72 8.43
C VAL A 94 18.63 -10.60 7.57
N GLU A 95 17.48 -10.26 8.15
CA GLU A 95 16.24 -10.01 7.39
C GLU A 95 16.44 -8.89 6.37
N GLN A 96 17.07 -7.79 6.77
CA GLN A 96 17.34 -6.67 5.90
C GLN A 96 18.27 -7.02 4.73
N ALA A 97 19.20 -7.97 4.91
CA ALA A 97 20.02 -8.50 3.82
C ALA A 97 19.18 -9.32 2.83
N ILE A 98 18.24 -10.14 3.30
CA ILE A 98 17.29 -10.89 2.47
C ILE A 98 16.37 -9.94 1.68
N GLN A 99 15.84 -8.92 2.37
CA GLN A 99 15.03 -7.86 1.77
C GLN A 99 15.81 -7.09 0.71
N THR A 100 17.08 -6.75 0.97
CA THR A 100 17.98 -6.08 0.01
C THR A 100 18.17 -6.91 -1.26
N ALA A 101 18.49 -8.21 -1.10
CA ALA A 101 18.67 -9.11 -2.23
C ALA A 101 17.36 -9.26 -3.05
N THR A 102 16.22 -9.36 -2.37
CA THR A 102 14.92 -9.46 -3.03
C THR A 102 14.54 -8.15 -3.72
N ALA A 103 14.76 -7.00 -3.10
CA ALA A 103 14.48 -5.69 -3.68
C ALA A 103 15.34 -5.44 -4.93
N ALA A 104 16.61 -5.84 -4.91
CA ALA A 104 17.48 -5.81 -6.09
C ALA A 104 16.93 -6.70 -7.22
N PHE A 105 16.55 -7.94 -6.90
CA PHE A 105 15.93 -8.86 -7.86
C PHE A 105 14.64 -8.30 -8.46
N LEU A 106 13.73 -7.78 -7.62
CA LEU A 106 12.47 -7.18 -8.08
C LEU A 106 12.73 -5.98 -9.00
N SER A 107 13.67 -5.11 -8.64
CA SER A 107 14.03 -3.93 -9.42
C SER A 107 14.69 -4.30 -10.77
N MET A 108 15.50 -5.37 -10.81
CA MET A 108 16.09 -5.87 -12.05
C MET A 108 15.07 -6.51 -13.00
N THR A 109 13.93 -6.97 -12.49
CA THR A 109 12.84 -7.52 -13.30
C THR A 109 11.81 -6.47 -13.70
N ASP A 110 11.90 -5.25 -13.19
CA ASP A 110 11.02 -4.16 -13.59
C ASP A 110 11.40 -3.59 -14.95
N GLN A 111 10.39 -3.20 -15.70
CA GLN A 111 10.59 -2.48 -16.95
C GLN A 111 11.11 -1.07 -16.64
N VAL A 112 11.97 -0.55 -17.51
CA VAL A 112 12.43 0.84 -17.43
C VAL A 112 11.21 1.75 -17.51
N GLN A 113 11.04 2.61 -16.49
CA GLN A 113 9.96 3.57 -16.49
C GLN A 113 10.20 4.63 -17.57
N LEU A 114 9.17 4.92 -18.34
CA LEU A 114 9.20 5.93 -19.39
C LEU A 114 8.23 7.07 -19.04
N VAL A 115 8.56 8.27 -19.50
CA VAL A 115 7.76 9.49 -19.38
C VAL A 115 7.48 10.08 -20.76
N GLY A 116 6.38 10.83 -20.89
CA GLY A 116 6.00 11.55 -22.12
C GLY A 116 4.79 10.99 -22.86
N LYS A 117 4.18 9.91 -22.33
CA LYS A 117 2.98 9.25 -22.90
C LYS A 117 1.70 9.55 -22.12
N GLU A 118 1.74 10.40 -21.10
CA GLU A 118 0.65 10.62 -20.15
C GLU A 118 -0.58 11.22 -20.84
N SER A 119 -0.38 12.21 -21.72
CA SER A 119 -1.48 12.84 -22.46
C SER A 119 -2.15 11.85 -23.42
N TYR A 120 -1.36 10.95 -24.01
CA TYR A 120 -1.88 9.86 -24.84
C TYR A 120 -2.70 8.87 -24.02
N ASP A 121 -2.18 8.42 -22.88
CA ASP A 121 -2.89 7.44 -22.04
C ASP A 121 -4.18 8.02 -21.44
N VAL A 122 -4.19 9.30 -21.07
CA VAL A 122 -5.41 10.02 -20.69
C VAL A 122 -6.39 10.07 -21.86
N ALA A 123 -5.94 10.39 -23.07
CA ALA A 123 -6.80 10.41 -24.25
C ALA A 123 -7.37 9.01 -24.59
N VAL A 124 -6.61 7.93 -24.36
CA VAL A 124 -7.10 6.55 -24.48
C VAL A 124 -8.25 6.28 -23.52
N TRP A 125 -8.15 6.75 -22.26
CA TRP A 125 -9.26 6.66 -21.31
C TRP A 125 -10.45 7.52 -21.72
N ALA A 126 -10.22 8.72 -22.24
CA ALA A 126 -11.29 9.57 -22.77
C ALA A 126 -12.01 8.88 -23.95
N THR A 127 -11.28 8.19 -24.83
CA THR A 127 -11.86 7.35 -25.88
C THR A 127 -12.70 6.22 -25.30
N ARG A 128 -12.24 5.53 -24.24
CA ARG A 128 -13.02 4.48 -23.58
C ARG A 128 -14.31 5.03 -22.97
N ILE A 129 -14.26 6.20 -22.33
CA ILE A 129 -15.44 6.89 -21.79
C ILE A 129 -16.42 7.27 -22.92
N ARG A 130 -15.90 7.84 -24.01
CA ARG A 130 -16.66 8.17 -25.22
C ARG A 130 -17.34 6.94 -25.82
N LEU A 131 -16.64 5.82 -25.90
CA LEU A 131 -17.19 4.56 -26.37
C LEU A 131 -18.23 3.98 -25.41
N ALA A 132 -18.03 4.07 -24.10
CA ALA A 132 -18.99 3.61 -23.09
C ALA A 132 -20.34 4.33 -23.20
N GLN A 133 -20.34 5.62 -23.59
CA GLN A 133 -21.57 6.36 -23.86
C GLN A 133 -22.41 5.74 -24.97
N ARG A 134 -21.83 4.97 -25.92
CA ARG A 134 -22.59 4.29 -26.97
C ARG A 134 -23.60 3.28 -26.42
N ALA A 135 -23.38 2.75 -25.21
CA ALA A 135 -24.34 1.88 -24.53
C ALA A 135 -25.51 2.64 -23.89
N PHE A 136 -25.34 3.93 -23.60
CA PHE A 136 -26.31 4.73 -22.83
C PHE A 136 -27.69 4.83 -23.49
N PRO A 137 -27.84 5.07 -24.81
CA PRO A 137 -29.15 5.07 -25.47
C PRO A 137 -29.89 3.74 -25.33
N THR A 138 -29.16 2.63 -25.44
CA THR A 138 -29.71 1.27 -25.30
C THR A 138 -30.17 1.00 -23.87
N ILE A 139 -29.37 1.40 -22.86
CA ILE A 139 -29.72 1.29 -21.44
C ILE A 139 -31.01 2.06 -21.13
N LEU A 140 -31.13 3.29 -21.65
CA LEU A 140 -32.34 4.09 -21.49
C LEU A 140 -33.57 3.44 -22.17
N GLY A 141 -33.36 2.79 -23.31
CA GLY A 141 -34.41 2.03 -23.98
C GLY A 141 -35.01 0.92 -23.12
N PHE A 142 -34.19 0.22 -22.31
CA PHE A 142 -34.67 -0.83 -21.40
C PHE A 142 -35.58 -0.31 -20.28
N VAL A 143 -35.51 0.98 -19.95
CA VAL A 143 -36.40 1.64 -18.98
C VAL A 143 -37.49 2.49 -19.64
N GLY A 144 -37.72 2.29 -20.94
CA GLY A 144 -38.79 2.95 -21.70
C GLY A 144 -38.49 4.40 -22.11
N LEU A 145 -37.25 4.86 -22.00
CA LEU A 145 -36.85 6.23 -22.33
C LEU A 145 -36.29 6.33 -23.76
N ASN A 146 -36.82 7.26 -24.57
CA ASN A 146 -36.33 7.53 -25.92
C ASN A 146 -35.16 8.52 -25.89
N ALA A 147 -33.93 7.99 -25.83
CA ALA A 147 -32.71 8.80 -25.77
C ALA A 147 -32.55 9.77 -26.96
N ALA A 148 -32.99 9.40 -28.17
CA ALA A 148 -32.91 10.28 -29.34
C ALA A 148 -33.84 11.50 -29.22
N ALA A 149 -35.06 11.30 -28.69
CA ALA A 149 -36.00 12.39 -28.44
C ALA A 149 -35.47 13.35 -27.36
N ILE A 150 -34.91 12.80 -26.26
CA ILE A 150 -34.30 13.59 -25.18
C ILE A 150 -33.06 14.35 -25.69
N SER A 151 -32.21 13.69 -26.47
CA SER A 151 -31.05 14.35 -27.10
C SER A 151 -31.49 15.55 -27.93
N LYS A 152 -32.53 15.39 -28.77
CA LYS A 152 -33.03 16.46 -29.64
C LYS A 152 -33.59 17.64 -28.85
N SER A 153 -34.30 17.40 -27.74
CA SER A 153 -34.87 18.48 -26.92
C SER A 153 -33.81 19.30 -26.18
N MET A 154 -32.66 18.69 -25.86
CA MET A 154 -31.57 19.33 -25.13
C MET A 154 -30.47 19.94 -26.02
N ALA A 155 -30.51 19.71 -27.34
CA ALA A 155 -29.42 20.05 -28.24
C ALA A 155 -29.05 21.55 -28.26
N SER A 156 -30.04 22.45 -28.10
CA SER A 156 -29.83 23.90 -28.13
C SER A 156 -29.41 24.49 -26.77
N THR A 157 -29.90 23.94 -25.66
CA THR A 157 -29.67 24.48 -24.31
C THR A 157 -28.54 23.77 -23.57
N HIS A 158 -28.36 22.48 -23.81
CA HIS A 158 -27.36 21.64 -23.15
C HIS A 158 -26.67 20.70 -24.16
N PRO A 159 -25.88 21.25 -25.09
CA PRO A 159 -25.27 20.49 -26.19
C PRO A 159 -24.38 19.33 -25.72
N LEU A 160 -23.69 19.47 -24.58
CA LEU A 160 -22.89 18.39 -24.01
C LEU A 160 -23.76 17.24 -23.47
N LEU A 161 -24.87 17.54 -22.77
CA LEU A 161 -25.78 16.50 -22.30
C LEU A 161 -26.49 15.83 -23.47
N SER A 162 -26.90 16.60 -24.48
CA SER A 162 -27.43 16.07 -25.73
C SER A 162 -26.47 15.05 -26.36
N GLY A 163 -25.17 15.35 -26.40
CA GLY A 163 -24.16 14.42 -26.91
C GLY A 163 -24.07 13.09 -26.14
N VAL A 164 -24.25 13.11 -24.81
CA VAL A 164 -24.33 11.88 -23.98
C VAL A 164 -25.55 11.05 -24.38
N PHE A 165 -26.74 11.67 -24.46
CA PHE A 165 -27.97 11.00 -24.91
C PHE A 165 -27.90 10.52 -26.37
N ALA A 166 -27.07 11.16 -27.20
CA ALA A 166 -26.76 10.72 -28.56
C ALA A 166 -25.71 9.60 -28.63
N GLY A 167 -25.33 9.01 -27.49
CA GLY A 167 -24.39 7.90 -27.42
C GLY A 167 -22.92 8.32 -27.56
N GLY A 168 -22.59 9.52 -27.08
CA GLY A 168 -21.26 10.10 -27.20
C GLY A 168 -21.00 10.77 -28.55
N ARG A 169 -22.04 11.14 -29.29
CA ARG A 169 -21.89 11.86 -30.56
C ARG A 169 -22.03 13.36 -30.31
N TYR A 170 -20.97 14.12 -30.54
CA TYR A 170 -20.92 15.57 -30.29
C TYR A 170 -20.60 16.32 -31.60
N PRO A 171 -21.60 16.57 -32.48
CA PRO A 171 -21.36 17.17 -33.79
C PRO A 171 -20.73 18.57 -33.75
N SER A 172 -21.02 19.34 -32.70
CA SER A 172 -20.50 20.71 -32.52
C SER A 172 -19.15 20.77 -31.80
N LEU A 173 -18.61 19.64 -31.36
CA LEU A 173 -17.39 19.59 -30.57
C LEU A 173 -16.23 19.14 -31.45
N THR A 174 -15.56 20.12 -32.06
CA THR A 174 -14.41 19.91 -32.93
C THR A 174 -13.19 20.70 -32.47
N MET A 175 -12.02 20.33 -32.98
CA MET A 175 -10.76 21.06 -32.84
C MET A 175 -9.99 21.06 -34.16
N GLU A 176 -9.05 21.99 -34.31
CA GLU A 176 -8.13 22.00 -35.46
C GLU A 176 -7.05 20.92 -35.29
N LEU A 177 -6.93 20.06 -36.30
CA LEU A 177 -5.89 19.04 -36.33
C LEU A 177 -4.50 19.69 -36.43
N GLY A 178 -3.61 19.37 -35.50
CA GLY A 178 -2.22 19.85 -35.49
C GLY A 178 -2.02 21.25 -34.89
N GLY A 179 -3.07 21.90 -34.37
CA GLY A 179 -2.95 23.19 -33.66
C GLY A 179 -2.54 24.38 -34.53
N VAL A 180 -2.64 24.25 -35.86
CA VAL A 180 -2.37 25.30 -36.83
C VAL A 180 -3.70 25.91 -37.28
N SER A 181 -3.80 27.24 -37.18
CA SER A 181 -4.99 27.99 -37.61
C SER A 181 -5.33 27.71 -39.06
N GLY A 182 -6.58 27.31 -39.32
CA GLY A 182 -7.06 26.95 -40.66
C GLY A 182 -6.85 25.48 -41.04
N GLY A 183 -6.44 24.63 -40.10
CA GLY A 183 -6.34 23.19 -40.30
C GLY A 183 -7.70 22.46 -40.39
N PRO A 184 -7.71 21.18 -40.83
CA PRO A 184 -8.94 20.37 -40.85
C PRO A 184 -9.57 20.26 -39.45
N GLN A 185 -10.88 20.44 -39.38
CA GLN A 185 -11.65 20.23 -38.15
C GLN A 185 -11.85 18.73 -37.89
N VAL A 186 -11.46 18.27 -36.71
CA VAL A 186 -11.63 16.89 -36.24
C VAL A 186 -12.44 16.85 -34.95
N PRO A 187 -13.10 15.74 -34.60
CA PRO A 187 -13.83 15.65 -33.34
C PRO A 187 -12.93 15.93 -32.13
N ALA A 188 -13.48 16.58 -31.10
CA ALA A 188 -12.78 16.85 -29.85
C ALA A 188 -13.43 16.13 -28.66
N PHE A 189 -12.64 15.89 -27.61
CA PHE A 189 -13.16 15.38 -26.33
C PHE A 189 -13.89 16.49 -25.58
N ALA A 190 -14.96 16.12 -24.88
CA ALA A 190 -15.61 17.02 -23.94
C ALA A 190 -14.70 17.22 -22.73
N THR A 191 -14.77 18.40 -22.12
CA THR A 191 -13.96 18.74 -20.94
C THR A 191 -14.18 17.76 -19.79
N TRP A 192 -15.41 17.30 -19.59
CA TRP A 192 -15.74 16.32 -18.57
C TRP A 192 -15.20 14.92 -18.88
N GLU A 193 -15.11 14.53 -20.16
CA GLU A 193 -14.51 13.24 -20.58
C GLU A 193 -13.02 13.23 -20.24
N LEU A 194 -12.32 14.32 -20.53
CA LEU A 194 -10.92 14.49 -20.16
C LEU A 194 -10.72 14.58 -18.65
N ALA A 195 -11.61 15.26 -17.92
CA ALA A 195 -11.54 15.33 -16.46
C ALA A 195 -11.72 13.95 -15.82
N LEU A 196 -12.71 13.18 -16.26
CA LEU A 196 -12.95 11.82 -15.80
C LEU A 196 -11.81 10.88 -16.22
N ALA A 197 -11.27 11.02 -17.43
CA ALA A 197 -10.11 10.24 -17.88
C ALA A 197 -8.88 10.52 -17.01
N LYS A 198 -8.62 11.78 -16.67
CA LYS A 198 -7.55 12.18 -15.74
C LYS A 198 -7.79 11.60 -14.35
N LEU A 199 -9.02 11.64 -13.84
CA LEU A 199 -9.37 11.04 -12.55
C LEU A 199 -9.10 9.52 -12.55
N ILE A 200 -9.51 8.82 -13.61
CA ILE A 200 -9.25 7.39 -13.75
C ILE A 200 -7.74 7.12 -13.78
N TYR A 201 -7.02 7.81 -14.65
CA TYR A 201 -5.60 7.57 -14.89
C TYR A 201 -4.71 7.94 -13.69
N TRP A 202 -4.88 9.14 -13.12
CA TRP A 202 -4.01 9.66 -12.08
C TRP A 202 -4.41 9.25 -10.66
N VAL A 203 -5.68 8.90 -10.44
CA VAL A 203 -6.20 8.65 -9.09
C VAL A 203 -6.75 7.25 -8.95
N LEU A 204 -7.78 6.87 -9.72
CA LEU A 204 -8.49 5.62 -9.47
C LEU A 204 -7.64 4.38 -9.75
N ILE A 205 -6.85 4.39 -10.82
CA ILE A 205 -5.94 3.27 -11.13
C ILE A 205 -4.87 3.15 -10.03
N PRO A 206 -4.05 4.19 -9.73
CA PRO A 206 -3.07 4.08 -8.66
C PRO A 206 -3.67 3.71 -7.30
N ALA A 207 -4.80 4.31 -6.92
CA ALA A 207 -5.48 4.01 -5.67
C ALA A 207 -5.96 2.55 -5.60
N PHE A 208 -6.50 2.02 -6.70
CA PHE A 208 -6.89 0.61 -6.78
C PHE A 208 -5.68 -0.32 -6.67
N GLN A 209 -4.55 0.02 -7.29
CA GLN A 209 -3.31 -0.77 -7.20
C GLN A 209 -2.78 -0.82 -5.76
N PHE A 210 -2.75 0.32 -5.05
CA PHE A 210 -2.38 0.37 -3.64
C PHE A 210 -3.36 -0.41 -2.77
N TRP A 211 -4.66 -0.22 -2.95
CA TRP A 211 -5.69 -0.95 -2.21
C TRP A 211 -5.53 -2.47 -2.42
N PHE A 212 -5.33 -2.91 -3.66
CA PHE A 212 -5.12 -4.32 -3.98
C PHE A 212 -3.86 -4.86 -3.31
N ALA A 213 -2.74 -4.13 -3.36
CA ALA A 213 -1.49 -4.55 -2.74
C ALA A 213 -1.64 -4.70 -1.20
N VAL A 214 -2.29 -3.73 -0.55
CA VAL A 214 -2.58 -3.78 0.90
C VAL A 214 -3.51 -4.96 1.23
N ALA A 215 -4.60 -5.13 0.49
CA ALA A 215 -5.52 -6.24 0.70
C ALA A 215 -4.85 -7.61 0.49
N PHE A 216 -3.97 -7.71 -0.52
CA PHE A 216 -3.18 -8.91 -0.76
C PHE A 216 -2.22 -9.18 0.41
N LEU A 217 -1.47 -8.16 0.87
CA LEU A 217 -0.51 -8.34 1.96
C LEU A 217 -1.20 -8.74 3.27
N ASP A 218 -2.29 -8.08 3.66
CA ASP A 218 -3.07 -8.44 4.85
C ASP A 218 -3.58 -9.88 4.78
N THR A 219 -4.04 -10.30 3.60
CA THR A 219 -4.50 -11.68 3.37
C THR A 219 -3.34 -12.65 3.51
N TRP A 220 -2.23 -12.38 2.82
CA TRP A 220 -1.04 -13.21 2.82
C TRP A 220 -0.49 -13.40 4.23
N GLN A 221 -0.27 -12.29 4.95
CA GLN A 221 0.28 -12.32 6.28
C GLN A 221 -0.66 -12.98 7.27
N TYR A 222 -1.96 -12.68 7.25
CA TYR A 222 -2.91 -13.34 8.15
C TYR A 222 -2.87 -14.88 8.02
N PHE A 223 -2.93 -15.41 6.80
CA PHE A 223 -3.00 -16.86 6.61
C PHE A 223 -1.70 -17.56 6.97
N TRP A 224 -0.54 -17.00 6.60
CA TRP A 224 0.75 -17.56 6.99
C TRP A 224 1.02 -17.43 8.49
N HIS A 225 0.67 -16.30 9.09
CA HIS A 225 0.85 -16.06 10.52
C HIS A 225 0.00 -17.05 11.34
N ARG A 226 -1.29 -17.19 10.98
CA ARG A 226 -2.16 -18.19 11.59
C ARG A 226 -1.66 -19.61 11.36
N ALA A 227 -1.19 -19.94 10.16
CA ALA A 227 -0.62 -21.27 9.88
C ALA A 227 0.59 -21.56 10.77
N MET A 228 1.47 -20.58 10.96
CA MET A 228 2.64 -20.68 11.83
C MET A 228 2.27 -20.89 13.30
N HIS A 229 1.15 -20.36 13.77
CA HIS A 229 0.66 -20.60 15.13
C HIS A 229 -0.07 -21.92 15.33
N VAL A 230 -0.86 -22.34 14.34
CA VAL A 230 -1.71 -23.53 14.45
C VAL A 230 -0.89 -24.79 14.16
N ASN A 231 0.10 -24.72 13.27
CA ASN A 231 1.01 -25.81 12.99
C ASN A 231 2.17 -25.83 14.00
N LYS A 232 2.20 -26.86 14.86
CA LYS A 232 3.23 -27.01 15.90
C LYS A 232 4.66 -26.96 15.36
N TRP A 233 4.92 -27.58 14.20
CA TRP A 233 6.26 -27.62 13.63
C TRP A 233 6.70 -26.22 13.16
N MET A 234 5.83 -25.50 12.46
CA MET A 234 6.12 -24.13 12.01
C MET A 234 6.31 -23.20 13.20
N TYR A 235 5.47 -23.32 14.23
CA TYR A 235 5.61 -22.54 15.46
C TYR A 235 6.98 -22.77 16.10
N THR A 236 7.33 -24.02 16.40
CA THR A 236 8.55 -24.30 17.16
C THR A 236 9.84 -23.97 16.42
N HIS A 237 9.85 -24.09 15.08
CA HIS A 237 11.07 -23.90 14.30
C HIS A 237 11.23 -22.49 13.75
N TRP A 238 10.13 -21.79 13.49
CA TRP A 238 10.16 -20.46 12.88
C TRP A 238 9.62 -19.41 13.87
N HIS A 239 8.32 -19.45 14.14
CA HIS A 239 7.61 -18.32 14.75
C HIS A 239 7.84 -18.13 16.25
N ALA A 240 8.22 -19.19 16.97
CA ALA A 240 8.56 -19.10 18.39
C ALA A 240 9.79 -18.20 18.64
N ARG A 241 10.65 -17.99 17.62
CA ARG A 241 11.75 -17.02 17.71
C ARG A 241 11.22 -15.61 17.89
N HIS A 242 10.25 -15.20 17.07
CA HIS A 242 9.61 -13.89 17.15
C HIS A 242 8.97 -13.67 18.52
N HIS A 243 8.23 -14.66 19.01
CA HIS A 243 7.60 -14.66 20.35
C HIS A 243 8.57 -14.76 21.54
N ARG A 244 9.90 -14.76 21.32
CA ARG A 244 10.85 -14.47 22.42
C ARG A 244 10.74 -13.01 22.87
N LEU A 245 10.14 -12.13 22.08
CA LEU A 245 9.81 -10.74 22.42
C LEU A 245 8.36 -10.60 22.91
N TYR A 246 8.07 -11.11 24.11
CA TYR A 246 6.75 -10.97 24.76
C TYR A 246 6.28 -9.54 24.98
N VAL A 247 7.21 -8.60 25.08
CA VAL A 247 6.96 -7.16 25.13
C VAL A 247 7.60 -6.56 23.89
N PRO A 248 6.83 -6.36 22.81
CA PRO A 248 7.32 -5.78 21.58
C PRO A 248 7.90 -4.37 21.76
N TYR A 249 8.89 -4.05 20.94
CA TYR A 249 9.46 -2.72 20.81
C TYR A 249 9.87 -2.48 19.35
N ALA A 250 9.98 -1.21 18.95
CA ALA A 250 10.02 -0.78 17.55
C ALA A 250 11.07 -1.50 16.66
N TYR A 251 12.36 -1.50 17.04
CA TYR A 251 13.40 -2.20 16.27
C TYR A 251 13.37 -3.74 16.44
N GLY A 252 12.45 -4.28 17.23
CA GLY A 252 12.17 -5.71 17.31
C GLY A 252 11.18 -6.18 16.25
N ALA A 253 10.61 -5.28 15.43
CA ALA A 253 9.53 -5.61 14.50
C ALA A 253 9.90 -6.63 13.41
N LEU A 254 11.19 -6.74 13.06
CA LEU A 254 11.71 -7.74 12.12
C LEU A 254 12.54 -8.81 12.82
N TYR A 255 12.39 -8.96 14.13
CA TYR A 255 13.02 -10.04 14.85
C TYR A 255 12.23 -11.33 14.63
N ASN A 256 12.54 -12.02 13.55
CA ASN A 256 11.91 -13.28 13.19
C ASN A 256 12.96 -14.27 12.66
N HIS A 257 12.52 -15.49 12.34
CA HIS A 257 13.40 -16.48 11.71
C HIS A 257 13.55 -16.15 10.21
N PRO A 258 14.74 -16.35 9.57
CA PRO A 258 14.97 -16.08 8.13
C PRO A 258 13.89 -16.58 7.16
N VAL A 259 13.41 -17.80 7.39
CA VAL A 259 12.35 -18.38 6.55
C VAL A 259 11.00 -17.68 6.79
N GLU A 260 10.72 -17.29 8.02
CA GLU A 260 9.49 -16.58 8.36
C GLU A 260 9.49 -15.17 7.80
N GLY A 261 10.54 -14.37 8.05
CA GLY A 261 10.63 -13.01 7.51
C GLY A 261 10.69 -12.99 5.99
N PHE A 262 11.31 -14.00 5.37
CA PHE A 262 11.19 -14.18 3.92
C PHE A 262 9.75 -14.44 3.48
N VAL A 263 9.05 -15.42 4.08
CA VAL A 263 7.70 -15.83 3.64
C VAL A 263 6.66 -14.76 3.95
N LEU A 264 6.60 -14.26 5.18
CA LEU A 264 5.59 -13.29 5.63
C LEU A 264 5.83 -11.90 5.06
N ASP A 265 7.04 -11.37 5.23
CA ASP A 265 7.31 -9.96 4.97
C ASP A 265 7.78 -9.77 3.53
N THR A 266 8.86 -10.46 3.16
CA THR A 266 9.57 -10.17 1.91
C THR A 266 8.83 -10.69 0.67
N ALA A 267 8.46 -11.97 0.65
CA ALA A 267 7.76 -12.58 -0.46
C ALA A 267 6.32 -12.07 -0.57
N GLY A 268 5.63 -11.92 0.57
CA GLY A 268 4.27 -11.36 0.62
C GLY A 268 4.21 -9.95 0.02
N ALA A 269 5.10 -9.06 0.47
CA ALA A 269 5.14 -7.69 -0.05
C ALA A 269 5.62 -7.64 -1.51
N GLY A 270 6.62 -8.44 -1.90
CA GLY A 270 7.10 -8.51 -3.28
C GLY A 270 6.04 -9.02 -4.27
N LEU A 271 5.26 -10.02 -3.89
CA LEU A 271 4.15 -10.53 -4.71
C LEU A 271 3.01 -9.51 -4.81
N ALA A 272 2.64 -8.86 -3.71
CA ALA A 272 1.65 -7.78 -3.72
C ALA A 272 2.05 -6.65 -4.68
N TYR A 273 3.33 -6.23 -4.62
CA TYR A 273 3.91 -5.23 -5.52
C TYR A 273 3.74 -5.64 -6.99
N LYS A 274 4.21 -6.83 -7.39
CA LYS A 274 4.15 -7.28 -8.79
C LYS A 274 2.71 -7.51 -9.26
N LEU A 275 1.85 -8.13 -8.46
CA LEU A 275 0.47 -8.47 -8.84
C LEU A 275 -0.44 -7.24 -8.93
N SER A 276 -0.14 -6.18 -8.17
CA SER A 276 -0.85 -4.91 -8.28
C SER A 276 -0.53 -4.14 -9.58
N LEU A 277 0.51 -4.56 -10.31
CA LEU A 277 1.02 -3.87 -11.50
C LEU A 277 1.42 -2.42 -11.24
N MET A 278 1.72 -2.07 -9.98
CA MET A 278 2.14 -0.72 -9.64
C MET A 278 3.53 -0.45 -10.21
N SER A 279 3.81 0.82 -10.48
CA SER A 279 5.12 1.21 -11.01
C SER A 279 6.21 1.10 -9.91
N PRO A 280 7.51 0.89 -10.25
CA PRO A 280 8.62 0.98 -9.29
C PRO A 280 8.55 2.14 -8.28
N ARG A 281 8.19 3.34 -8.73
CA ARG A 281 8.00 4.51 -7.85
C ARG A 281 6.86 4.36 -6.86
N MET A 282 5.74 3.78 -7.29
CA MET A 282 4.66 3.44 -6.36
C MET A 282 5.09 2.33 -5.39
N GLY A 283 5.88 1.38 -5.88
CA GLY A 283 6.51 0.33 -5.07
C GLY A 283 7.33 0.92 -3.92
N MET A 284 8.15 1.94 -4.16
CA MET A 284 8.91 2.63 -3.10
C MET A 284 8.01 3.12 -1.96
N TRP A 285 6.89 3.77 -2.30
CA TRP A 285 5.92 4.22 -1.29
C TRP A 285 5.23 3.05 -0.59
N TYR A 286 4.84 2.02 -1.33
CA TYR A 286 4.20 0.82 -0.77
C TYR A 286 5.11 0.11 0.24
N PHE A 287 6.37 -0.14 -0.11
CA PHE A 287 7.34 -0.75 0.80
C PHE A 287 7.63 0.16 1.99
N LEU A 288 7.82 1.47 1.77
CA LEU A 288 7.99 2.45 2.84
C LEU A 288 6.84 2.39 3.85
N PHE A 289 5.58 2.51 3.39
CA PHE A 289 4.42 2.50 4.27
C PHE A 289 4.24 1.16 4.99
N SER A 290 4.52 0.05 4.31
CA SER A 290 4.48 -1.29 4.93
C SER A 290 5.51 -1.41 6.05
N THR A 291 6.74 -0.97 5.81
CA THR A 291 7.82 -0.99 6.82
C THR A 291 7.51 -0.08 8.01
N VAL A 292 7.07 1.15 7.75
CA VAL A 292 6.64 2.08 8.80
C VAL A 292 5.51 1.47 9.62
N LYS A 293 4.53 0.82 8.98
CA LYS A 293 3.43 0.16 9.68
C LYS A 293 3.88 -1.01 10.55
N THR A 294 4.77 -1.85 10.05
CA THR A 294 5.34 -2.97 10.82
C THR A 294 6.05 -2.47 12.07
N VAL A 295 6.82 -1.37 11.98
CA VAL A 295 7.49 -0.76 13.14
C VAL A 295 6.48 -0.15 14.11
N ASP A 296 5.45 0.54 13.62
CA ASP A 296 4.38 1.12 14.43
C ASP A 296 3.61 0.05 15.22
N ASP A 297 3.27 -1.09 14.60
CA ASP A 297 2.60 -2.22 15.27
C ASP A 297 3.43 -2.85 16.39
N HIS A 298 4.74 -2.61 16.42
CA HIS A 298 5.64 -3.10 17.46
C HIS A 298 6.16 -1.97 18.35
N CYS A 299 5.70 -0.73 18.19
CA CYS A 299 6.38 0.41 18.80
C CYS A 299 6.32 0.41 20.33
N GLY A 300 5.38 -0.32 20.94
CA GLY A 300 5.17 -0.40 22.39
C GLY A 300 4.34 0.74 22.96
N TYR A 301 3.77 1.61 22.10
CA TYR A 301 2.98 2.76 22.49
C TYR A 301 1.63 2.81 21.75
N ASN A 302 0.58 3.20 22.47
CA ASN A 302 -0.73 3.51 21.91
C ASN A 302 -0.94 5.04 21.95
N LEU A 303 -0.30 5.74 21.00
CA LEU A 303 -0.29 7.20 20.97
C LEU A 303 -1.61 7.73 20.37
N PRO A 304 -2.34 8.63 21.05
CA PRO A 304 -3.65 9.08 20.58
C PRO A 304 -3.59 10.03 19.38
N TRP A 305 -2.40 10.39 18.91
CA TRP A 305 -2.18 11.20 17.71
C TRP A 305 -1.50 10.44 16.57
N ASP A 306 -1.19 9.15 16.75
CA ASP A 306 -0.60 8.35 15.67
C ASP A 306 -1.61 8.20 14.52
N PRO A 307 -1.29 8.71 13.30
CA PRO A 307 -2.20 8.60 12.17
C PRO A 307 -2.38 7.16 11.69
N LEU A 308 -1.34 6.31 11.78
CA LEU A 308 -1.41 4.92 11.34
C LEU A 308 -2.37 4.13 12.22
N GLN A 309 -2.22 4.23 13.54
CA GLN A 309 -3.10 3.56 14.49
C GLN A 309 -4.57 4.04 14.43
N LYS A 310 -4.84 5.20 13.80
CA LYS A 310 -6.20 5.72 13.58
C LYS A 310 -6.84 5.28 12.27
N ILE A 311 -6.05 5.16 11.20
CA ILE A 311 -6.58 4.81 9.87
C ILE A 311 -6.61 3.30 9.63
N THR A 312 -5.82 2.54 10.39
CA THR A 312 -5.77 1.08 10.33
C THR A 312 -6.43 0.47 11.57
N SER A 313 -7.02 -0.71 11.43
CA SER A 313 -7.65 -1.38 12.59
C SER A 313 -6.69 -2.25 13.39
N ASN A 314 -5.57 -2.69 12.80
CA ASN A 314 -4.45 -3.24 13.55
C ASN A 314 -3.55 -2.09 14.03
N ASN A 315 -3.02 -2.22 15.25
CA ASN A 315 -2.15 -1.24 15.90
C ASN A 315 -1.30 -1.92 16.99
N ALA A 316 -0.41 -1.15 17.63
CA ALA A 316 0.46 -1.62 18.68
C ALA A 316 -0.27 -2.38 19.82
N ALA A 317 -1.41 -1.86 20.30
CA ALA A 317 -2.16 -2.50 21.37
C ALA A 317 -2.84 -3.81 20.93
N TYR A 318 -3.36 -3.85 19.70
CA TYR A 318 -3.99 -5.06 19.15
C TYR A 318 -2.97 -6.18 18.92
N HIS A 319 -1.81 -5.82 18.38
CA HIS A 319 -0.71 -6.75 18.13
C HIS A 319 -0.01 -7.17 19.44
N ASP A 320 0.11 -6.29 20.43
CA ASP A 320 0.68 -6.65 21.73
C ASP A 320 -0.08 -7.80 22.40
N ILE A 321 -1.41 -7.79 22.35
CA ILE A 321 -2.25 -8.90 22.87
C ILE A 321 -1.81 -10.24 22.30
N HIS A 322 -1.46 -10.28 21.01
CA HIS A 322 -0.99 -11.49 20.34
C HIS A 322 0.34 -12.00 20.91
N HIS A 323 1.28 -11.11 21.26
CA HIS A 323 2.55 -11.47 21.90
C HIS A 323 2.39 -11.96 23.34
N GLN A 324 1.24 -11.72 23.97
CA GLN A 324 0.98 -12.22 25.31
C GLN A 324 0.72 -13.73 25.31
N SER A 325 1.25 -14.44 26.33
CA SER A 325 1.06 -15.90 26.47
C SER A 325 -0.41 -16.35 26.48
N TRP A 326 -1.31 -15.45 26.88
CA TRP A 326 -2.75 -15.67 26.92
C TRP A 326 -3.51 -15.22 25.66
N GLY A 327 -2.84 -14.54 24.71
CA GLY A 327 -3.39 -14.06 23.44
C GLY A 327 -2.69 -14.63 22.20
N ILE A 328 -1.66 -15.46 22.36
CA ILE A 328 -0.83 -16.08 21.31
C ILE A 328 -1.58 -16.92 20.26
N LYS A 329 -2.87 -17.22 20.46
CA LYS A 329 -3.72 -17.93 19.49
C LYS A 329 -4.85 -17.06 18.94
N THR A 330 -4.71 -15.75 19.06
CA THR A 330 -5.69 -14.75 18.61
C THR A 330 -4.96 -13.59 17.94
N ASN A 331 -5.70 -12.71 17.26
CA ASN A 331 -5.18 -11.48 16.66
C ASN A 331 -4.05 -11.72 15.63
N PHE A 332 -4.28 -12.62 14.66
CA PHE A 332 -3.27 -12.96 13.65
C PHE A 332 -3.13 -11.92 12.54
N SER A 333 -4.09 -10.99 12.41
CA SER A 333 -4.08 -10.02 11.31
C SER A 333 -2.98 -8.99 11.49
N GLN A 334 -2.17 -8.84 10.44
CA GLN A 334 -1.13 -7.85 10.29
C GLN A 334 -0.87 -7.65 8.78
N PRO A 335 -0.30 -6.51 8.34
CA PRO A 335 0.05 -5.36 9.17
C PRO A 335 -1.10 -4.32 9.26
N PHE A 336 -2.02 -4.21 8.31
CA PHE A 336 -2.95 -3.08 8.28
C PHE A 336 -4.29 -3.36 8.99
N PHE A 337 -5.11 -4.29 8.50
CA PHE A 337 -6.49 -4.42 8.95
C PHE A 337 -6.81 -5.76 9.62
N THR A 338 -7.66 -5.72 10.66
CA THR A 338 -8.11 -6.89 11.43
C THR A 338 -9.30 -7.62 10.81
N ILE A 339 -9.50 -7.50 9.49
CA ILE A 339 -10.71 -8.02 8.81
C ILE A 339 -10.78 -9.54 8.95
N TRP A 340 -9.65 -10.23 8.72
CA TRP A 340 -9.59 -11.68 8.75
C TRP A 340 -9.84 -12.26 10.14
N ASP A 341 -9.29 -11.65 11.20
CA ASP A 341 -9.61 -12.07 12.57
C ASP A 341 -11.10 -11.97 12.90
N ARG A 342 -11.77 -10.92 12.39
CA ARG A 342 -13.21 -10.74 12.58
C ARG A 342 -14.02 -11.77 11.81
N TRP A 343 -13.67 -12.04 10.56
CA TRP A 343 -14.41 -12.96 9.70
C TRP A 343 -14.22 -14.42 10.10
N LEU A 344 -13.04 -14.78 10.60
CA LEU A 344 -12.69 -16.17 10.93
C LEU A 344 -12.72 -16.46 12.44
N GLY A 345 -13.19 -15.50 13.25
CA GLY A 345 -13.40 -15.69 14.68
C GLY A 345 -12.10 -15.91 15.47
N THR A 346 -11.00 -15.26 15.07
CA THR A 346 -9.70 -15.35 15.76
C THR A 346 -9.31 -14.07 16.50
N ARG A 347 -10.23 -13.10 16.61
CA ARG A 347 -10.04 -11.91 17.44
C ARG A 347 -10.10 -12.27 18.94
N TYR A 348 -9.26 -11.64 19.75
CA TYR A 348 -9.35 -11.72 21.21
C TYR A 348 -10.59 -10.98 21.75
N GLU A 349 -11.35 -11.63 22.64
CA GLU A 349 -12.61 -11.07 23.19
C GLU A 349 -12.60 -10.86 24.73
N GLY A 350 -11.48 -11.17 25.41
CA GLY A 350 -11.40 -11.06 26.87
C GLY A 350 -11.09 -9.66 27.41
N ASP A 351 -11.37 -9.43 28.70
CA ASP A 351 -10.86 -8.25 29.41
C ASP A 351 -9.34 -8.38 29.65
N VAL A 352 -8.59 -7.49 29.01
CA VAL A 352 -7.13 -7.44 29.10
C VAL A 352 -6.63 -6.68 30.32
N SER A 353 -7.44 -5.79 30.89
CA SER A 353 -7.03 -4.83 31.94
C SER A 353 -6.49 -5.55 33.16
N LYS A 354 -7.25 -6.53 33.67
CA LYS A 354 -6.85 -7.37 34.81
C LYS A 354 -5.63 -8.23 34.51
N LYS A 355 -5.40 -8.59 33.25
CA LYS A 355 -4.24 -9.39 32.85
C LYS A 355 -2.98 -8.55 32.86
N TYR A 356 -3.01 -7.37 32.25
CA TYR A 356 -1.89 -6.42 32.28
C TYR A 356 -1.59 -5.95 33.71
N GLU A 357 -2.61 -5.67 34.53
CA GLU A 357 -2.40 -5.28 35.93
C GLU A 357 -1.66 -6.36 36.72
N ARG A 358 -2.04 -7.63 36.59
CA ARG A 358 -1.33 -8.75 37.23
C ARG A 358 0.11 -8.87 36.74
N ILE A 359 0.37 -8.66 35.45
CA ILE A 359 1.71 -8.72 34.88
C ILE A 359 2.57 -7.60 35.46
N ARG A 360 2.06 -6.36 35.52
CA ARG A 360 2.74 -5.20 36.13
C ARG A 360 3.06 -5.43 37.59
N GLN A 361 2.08 -5.90 38.38
CA GLN A 361 2.28 -6.22 39.80
C GLN A 361 3.34 -7.31 39.99
N SER A 362 3.32 -8.36 39.17
CA SER A 362 4.32 -9.43 39.21
C SER A 362 5.74 -8.90 38.93
N ALA A 363 5.89 -8.07 37.89
CA ALA A 363 7.16 -7.47 37.52
C ALA A 363 7.72 -6.54 38.62
N ALA A 364 6.86 -5.73 39.23
CA ALA A 364 7.20 -4.84 40.35
C ALA A 364 7.57 -5.63 41.62
N ASN A 365 6.83 -6.68 41.95
CA ASN A 365 7.14 -7.54 43.09
C ASN A 365 8.52 -8.21 42.92
N LYS A 366 8.83 -8.66 41.70
CA LYS A 366 10.11 -9.30 41.38
C LYS A 366 11.29 -8.34 41.43
N SER A 367 11.12 -7.08 41.06
CA SER A 367 12.17 -6.05 41.18
C SER A 367 12.38 -5.56 42.61
N SER A 368 11.31 -5.55 43.43
CA SER A 368 11.37 -5.14 44.84
C SER A 368 11.89 -6.22 45.80
N SER A 369 11.95 -7.48 45.38
CA SER A 369 12.46 -8.58 46.21
C SER A 369 13.99 -8.51 46.30
N PRO A 370 14.59 -8.60 47.50
CA PRO A 370 16.05 -8.60 47.64
C PRO A 370 16.63 -9.78 46.86
N LYS A 371 17.66 -9.51 46.04
CA LYS A 371 18.42 -10.58 45.39
C LYS A 371 19.03 -11.44 46.50
N SER A 372 18.63 -12.71 46.59
CA SER A 372 19.33 -13.66 47.45
C SER A 372 20.76 -13.77 46.95
N GLU A 373 21.72 -13.34 47.79
CA GLU A 373 23.17 -13.46 47.53
C GLU A 373 23.63 -14.91 47.42
#